data_AF-A0A9X0CD78-F1
#
_entry.id   AF-A0A9X0CD78-F1
#
_cell.length_a   1.000
_cell.length_b   1.000
_cell.length_c   1.000
_cell.angle_alpha   90.00
_cell.angle_beta   90.00
_cell.angle_gamma   90.00
#
_symmetry.space_group_name_H-M   'P 1'
#
loop_
_entity.id
_entity.type
_entity.pdbx_description
1 polymer ?
#
loop_
_entity_poly.entity_id
_entity_poly.type
_entity_poly.pdbx_seq_one_letter_code
_entity_poly.pdbx_strand_id
1 'polypeptide(L)'
;MRQKATPTNPTRNFSVPDRVTGISGVEELQRINLSRQWNFIEVDVTLEELQEMSNEGWSGLMHEMEMEVKRISKRNLGRDDRCISDHGREARFPFLDEEVVSFLNSLPVWLKTDPGLPRGIGEKQLLRQAARLLGLTSSSELPKRAIQFGSRIAKLESSGEKGSEACSRLEF
;
A
#
# COMPACT_ATOMS: atom_id res chain seq x y z
N MET A 1 -26.51 37.05 -27.67
CA MET A 1 -25.18 36.43 -27.43
C MET A 1 -25.37 35.20 -26.56
N ARG A 2 -24.96 34.02 -27.05
CA ARG A 2 -25.06 32.76 -26.31
C ARG A 2 -24.04 32.78 -25.16
N GLN A 3 -24.50 32.54 -23.94
CA GLN A 3 -23.62 32.21 -22.82
C GLN A 3 -22.90 30.91 -23.18
N LYS A 4 -21.57 30.97 -23.29
CA LYS A 4 -20.75 29.76 -23.44
C LYS A 4 -20.78 29.02 -22.10
N ALA A 5 -21.29 27.80 -22.13
CA ALA A 5 -21.18 26.88 -21.00
C ALA A 5 -19.70 26.75 -20.60
N THR A 6 -19.44 26.87 -19.30
CA THR A 6 -18.15 26.58 -18.70
C THR A 6 -17.79 25.13 -19.02
N PRO A 7 -16.61 24.82 -19.58
CA PRO A 7 -16.23 23.45 -19.87
C PRO A 7 -16.03 22.72 -18.53
N THR A 8 -16.88 21.73 -18.27
CA THR A 8 -16.65 20.74 -17.22
C THR A 8 -15.36 20.00 -17.54
N ASN A 9 -14.35 20.14 -16.69
CA ASN A 9 -13.04 19.54 -16.89
C ASN A 9 -13.14 18.00 -16.83
N PRO A 10 -12.91 17.24 -17.91
CA PRO A 10 -13.25 15.80 -17.96
C PRO A 10 -12.28 14.85 -17.22
N THR A 11 -11.32 15.34 -16.44
CA THR A 11 -10.13 14.55 -16.04
C THR A 11 -10.09 14.05 -14.59
N ARG A 12 -11.14 14.20 -13.78
CA ARG A 12 -11.16 13.70 -12.39
C ARG A 12 -12.16 12.57 -12.17
N ASN A 13 -11.99 11.44 -12.85
CA ASN A 13 -12.75 10.23 -12.55
C ASN A 13 -11.89 9.23 -11.76
N PHE A 14 -12.07 9.21 -10.44
CA PHE A 14 -11.36 8.28 -9.54
C PHE A 14 -12.14 6.98 -9.27
N SER A 15 -13.24 6.73 -10.01
CA SER A 15 -14.15 5.58 -9.82
C SER A 15 -13.54 4.27 -10.36
N VAL A 16 -12.36 3.91 -9.84
CA VAL A 16 -11.72 2.62 -10.11
C VAL A 16 -12.41 1.52 -9.31
N PRO A 17 -12.38 0.25 -9.76
CA PRO A 17 -13.09 -0.85 -9.10
C PRO A 17 -12.82 -0.97 -7.59
N ASP A 18 -11.57 -0.79 -7.17
CA ASP A 18 -11.18 -0.83 -5.75
C ASP A 18 -11.86 0.26 -4.92
N ARG A 19 -12.01 1.48 -5.48
CA ARG A 19 -12.70 2.59 -4.80
C ARG A 19 -14.18 2.29 -4.64
N VAL A 20 -14.83 1.85 -5.71
CA VAL A 20 -16.26 1.52 -5.71
C VAL A 20 -16.54 0.42 -4.67
N THR A 21 -15.68 -0.59 -4.64
CA THR A 21 -15.74 -1.68 -3.65
C THR A 21 -15.53 -1.15 -2.23
N GLY A 22 -14.54 -0.28 -2.02
CA GLY A 22 -14.26 0.34 -0.72
C GLY A 22 -15.44 1.16 -0.18
N ILE A 23 -16.09 1.96 -1.02
CA ILE A 23 -17.27 2.75 -0.66
C ILE A 23 -18.43 1.82 -0.26
N SER A 24 -18.75 0.82 -1.10
CA SER A 24 -19.80 -0.17 -0.80
C SER A 24 -19.54 -0.87 0.55
N GLY A 25 -18.28 -1.22 0.83
CA GLY A 25 -17.90 -1.84 2.10
C GLY A 25 -18.13 -0.93 3.30
N VAL A 26 -17.86 0.38 3.18
CA VAL A 26 -18.12 1.33 4.27
C VAL A 26 -19.63 1.50 4.53
N GLU A 27 -20.47 1.52 3.50
CA GLU A 27 -21.92 1.58 3.64
C GLU A 27 -22.49 0.33 4.35
N GLU A 28 -21.93 -0.85 4.07
CA GLU A 28 -22.25 -2.08 4.79
C GLU A 28 -21.88 -1.98 6.27
N LEU A 29 -20.67 -1.53 6.58
CA LEU A 29 -20.18 -1.39 7.96
C LEU A 29 -20.98 -0.36 8.77
N GLN A 30 -21.39 0.74 8.14
CA GLN A 30 -22.25 1.75 8.76
C GLN A 30 -23.62 1.18 9.15
N ARG A 31 -24.21 0.30 8.33
CA ARG A 31 -25.49 -0.36 8.64
C ARG A 31 -25.38 -1.35 9.81
N ILE A 32 -24.22 -2.00 9.97
CA ILE A 32 -23.99 -2.99 11.03
C ILE A 32 -23.75 -2.32 12.39
N ASN A 33 -23.00 -1.22 12.43
CA ASN A 33 -22.70 -0.53 13.69
C ASN A 33 -22.87 0.98 13.56
N LEU A 34 -24.09 1.44 13.87
CA LEU A 34 -24.49 2.84 13.83
C LEU A 34 -23.73 3.73 14.83
N SER A 35 -23.18 3.16 15.90
CA SER A 35 -22.44 3.90 16.92
C SER A 35 -20.97 4.13 16.55
N ARG A 36 -20.44 3.33 15.61
CA ARG A 36 -19.05 3.41 15.18
C ARG A 36 -18.90 4.46 14.09
N GLN A 37 -18.02 5.43 14.32
CA GLN A 37 -17.61 6.35 13.26
C GLN A 37 -16.66 5.62 12.28
N TRP A 38 -17.09 5.48 11.04
CA TRP A 38 -16.30 4.92 9.94
C TRP A 38 -15.73 6.06 9.10
N ASN A 39 -14.41 6.12 8.98
CA ASN A 39 -13.72 7.10 8.15
C ASN A 39 -13.15 6.39 6.91
N PHE A 40 -13.76 6.62 5.74
CA PHE A 40 -13.18 6.20 4.46
C PHE A 40 -12.20 7.29 4.00
N ILE A 41 -10.93 6.93 3.83
CA ILE A 41 -9.90 7.85 3.37
C ILE A 41 -9.63 7.56 1.90
N GLU A 42 -10.13 8.45 1.05
CA GLU A 42 -9.96 8.40 -0.39
C GLU A 42 -8.55 8.84 -0.79
N VAL A 43 -7.93 8.10 -1.72
CA VAL A 43 -6.63 8.48 -2.30
C VAL A 43 -6.91 9.06 -3.67
N ASP A 44 -7.08 10.38 -3.72
CA ASP A 44 -7.36 11.15 -4.93
C ASP A 44 -6.08 11.71 -5.51
N VAL A 45 -5.27 10.85 -6.12
CA VAL A 45 -4.03 11.25 -6.82
C VAL A 45 -4.27 11.17 -8.31
N THR A 46 -4.22 12.32 -8.99
CA THR A 46 -4.33 12.39 -10.44
C THR A 46 -3.08 11.83 -11.13
N LEU A 47 -3.21 11.44 -12.41
CA LEU A 47 -2.04 11.06 -13.20
C LEU A 47 -1.04 12.22 -13.36
N GLU A 48 -1.55 13.46 -13.38
CA GLU A 48 -0.73 14.68 -13.45
C GLU A 48 0.09 14.85 -12.18
N GLU A 49 -0.54 14.80 -10.99
CA GLU A 49 0.17 14.82 -9.69
C GLU A 49 1.16 13.66 -9.58
N LEU A 50 0.79 12.45 -10.03
CA LEU A 50 1.67 11.29 -10.05
C LEU A 50 2.92 11.53 -10.94
N GLN A 51 2.73 12.15 -12.11
CA GLN A 51 3.81 12.49 -13.03
C GLN A 51 4.70 13.60 -12.48
N GLU A 52 4.12 14.62 -11.84
CA GLU A 52 4.86 15.68 -11.16
C GLU A 52 5.72 15.11 -10.03
N MET A 53 5.15 14.27 -9.16
CA MET A 53 5.89 13.56 -8.11
C MET A 53 7.01 12.69 -8.68
N SER A 54 6.76 12.04 -9.83
CA SER A 54 7.79 11.27 -10.53
C SER A 54 8.93 12.13 -11.08
N ASN A 55 8.70 13.42 -11.33
CA ASN A 55 9.72 14.35 -11.86
C ASN A 55 10.60 14.97 -10.76
N GLU A 56 10.20 14.88 -9.49
CA GLU A 56 10.98 15.38 -8.35
C GLU A 56 12.20 14.52 -8.00
N GLY A 57 12.37 13.37 -8.67
CA GLY A 57 13.51 12.48 -8.55
C GLY A 57 13.76 12.04 -7.10
N TRP A 58 14.99 12.22 -6.61
CA TRP A 58 15.37 11.82 -5.25
C TRP A 58 14.64 12.61 -4.15
N SER A 59 14.31 13.88 -4.38
CA SER A 59 13.62 14.71 -3.39
C SER A 59 12.19 14.21 -3.16
N GLY A 60 11.45 13.98 -4.25
CA GLY A 60 10.10 13.43 -4.18
C GLY A 60 10.06 12.05 -3.57
N LEU A 61 11.03 11.18 -3.91
CA LEU A 61 11.15 9.86 -3.27
C LEU A 61 11.34 9.96 -1.76
N MET A 62 12.24 10.84 -1.29
CA MET A 62 12.46 11.02 0.15
C MET A 62 11.21 11.57 0.84
N HIS A 63 10.53 12.52 0.23
CA HIS A 63 9.28 13.07 0.75
C HIS A 63 8.20 11.99 0.87
N GLU A 64 7.99 11.19 -0.17
CA GLU A 64 7.00 10.12 -0.17
C GLU A 64 7.32 9.04 0.87
N MET A 65 8.60 8.65 1.00
CA MET A 65 9.03 7.70 2.04
C MET A 65 8.75 8.24 3.45
N GLU A 66 8.99 9.53 3.70
CA GLU A 66 8.68 10.16 4.98
C GLU A 66 7.18 10.17 5.27
N MET A 67 6.37 10.49 4.26
CA MET A 67 4.91 10.48 4.35
C MET A 67 4.35 9.09 4.66
N GLU A 68 4.88 8.04 4.02
CA GLU A 68 4.49 6.66 4.27
C GLU A 68 4.84 6.23 5.71
N VAL A 69 6.03 6.55 6.22
CA VAL A 69 6.40 6.27 7.62
C VAL A 69 5.44 6.97 8.59
N LYS A 70 5.09 8.24 8.35
CA LYS A 70 4.14 9.00 9.20
C LYS A 70 2.72 8.40 9.21
N ARG A 71 2.33 7.73 8.13
CA ARG A 71 0.96 7.22 7.93
C ARG A 71 0.81 5.73 8.23
N ILE A 72 1.90 4.96 8.29
CA ILE A 72 1.87 3.49 8.38
C ILE A 72 1.04 2.96 9.56
N SER A 73 1.07 3.67 10.70
CA SER A 73 0.31 3.33 11.91
C SER A 73 -1.20 3.34 11.67
N LYS A 74 -1.71 4.39 11.02
CA LYS A 74 -3.14 4.56 10.76
C LYS A 74 -3.62 3.77 9.55
N ARG A 75 -2.72 3.45 8.61
CA ARG A 75 -3.02 2.71 7.37
C ARG A 75 -2.84 1.22 7.57
N ASN A 76 -1.65 0.69 7.29
CA ASN A 76 -1.42 -0.75 7.25
C ASN A 76 -1.54 -1.37 8.64
N LEU A 77 -0.86 -0.80 9.64
CA LEU A 77 -0.82 -1.40 10.98
C LEU A 77 -2.18 -1.34 11.66
N GLY A 78 -2.93 -0.26 11.52
CA GLY A 78 -4.27 -0.15 12.12
C GLY A 78 -5.28 -1.15 11.54
N ARG A 79 -5.12 -1.58 10.28
CA ARG A 79 -5.91 -2.69 9.72
C ARG A 79 -5.41 -4.02 10.27
N ASP A 80 -4.11 -4.28 10.15
CA ASP A 80 -3.51 -5.56 10.49
C ASP A 80 -3.70 -5.87 11.99
N ASP A 81 -3.57 -4.88 12.87
CA ASP A 81 -3.80 -4.99 14.32
C ASP A 81 -5.23 -5.41 14.65
N ARG A 82 -6.25 -4.81 14.02
CA ARG A 82 -7.66 -5.18 14.24
C ARG A 82 -7.94 -6.63 13.83
N CYS A 83 -7.37 -7.08 12.72
CA CYS A 83 -7.57 -8.46 12.26
C CYS A 83 -6.84 -9.48 13.17
N ILE A 84 -5.64 -9.16 13.64
CA ILE A 84 -4.81 -10.07 14.42
C ILE A 84 -5.30 -10.15 15.87
N SER A 85 -5.65 -9.01 16.47
CA SER A 85 -6.14 -8.93 17.87
C SER A 85 -7.50 -9.61 18.07
N ASP A 86 -8.36 -9.62 17.05
CA ASP A 86 -9.64 -10.36 17.06
C ASP A 86 -9.44 -11.87 17.28
N HIS A 87 -8.25 -12.39 16.96
CA HIS A 87 -7.85 -13.77 17.17
C HIS A 87 -7.05 -13.99 18.48
N GLY A 88 -6.99 -13.00 19.37
CA GLY A 88 -6.21 -13.06 20.61
C GLY A 88 -4.70 -13.19 20.38
N ARG A 89 -4.22 -12.69 19.24
CA ARG A 89 -2.80 -12.72 18.87
C ARG A 89 -2.21 -11.31 18.87
N GLU A 90 -0.90 -11.25 19.06
CA GLU A 90 -0.12 -10.01 18.97
C GLU A 90 0.93 -10.17 17.87
N ALA A 91 0.98 -9.22 16.94
CA ALA A 91 2.01 -9.18 15.91
C ALA A 91 3.27 -8.50 16.41
N ARG A 92 4.44 -9.02 16.04
CA ARG A 92 5.74 -8.36 16.25
C ARG A 92 6.27 -7.90 14.90
N PHE A 93 6.73 -6.66 14.83
CA PHE A 93 7.25 -6.04 13.61
C PHE A 93 8.71 -5.62 13.80
N PRO A 94 9.70 -6.54 13.75
CA PRO A 94 11.11 -6.21 13.99
C PRO A 94 11.68 -5.12 13.07
N PHE A 95 11.15 -4.98 11.84
CA PHE A 95 11.57 -3.92 10.91
C PHE A 95 11.04 -2.52 11.28
N LEU A 96 10.13 -2.42 12.24
CA LEU A 96 9.60 -1.18 12.79
C LEU A 96 10.16 -0.86 14.18
N ASP A 97 11.17 -1.62 14.63
CA ASP A 97 11.92 -1.29 15.82
C ASP A 97 12.51 0.14 15.71
N GLU A 98 12.47 0.90 16.79
CA GLU A 98 12.85 2.32 16.79
C GLU A 98 14.31 2.52 16.41
N GLU A 99 15.21 1.65 16.87
CA GLU A 99 16.64 1.73 16.54
C GLU A 99 16.87 1.39 15.07
N VAL A 100 16.18 0.37 14.55
CA VAL A 100 16.25 -0.02 13.13
C VAL A 100 15.75 1.12 12.24
N VAL A 101 14.60 1.70 12.55
CA VAL A 101 14.01 2.80 11.78
C VAL A 101 14.88 4.06 11.87
N SER A 102 15.38 4.40 13.05
CA SER A 102 16.28 5.54 13.26
C SER A 102 17.58 5.39 12.46
N PHE A 103 18.22 4.22 12.54
CA PHE A 103 19.41 3.90 11.76
C PHE A 103 19.13 4.03 10.26
N LEU A 104 18.07 3.40 9.75
CA LEU A 104 17.71 3.48 8.34
C LEU A 104 17.41 4.91 7.92
N ASN A 105 16.74 5.74 8.73
CA ASN A 105 16.47 7.14 8.40
C ASN A 105 17.73 8.01 8.35
N SER A 106 18.78 7.66 9.10
CA SER A 106 20.07 8.37 9.06
C SER A 106 20.85 8.15 7.77
N LEU A 107 20.54 7.08 7.02
CA LEU A 107 21.24 6.72 5.79
C LEU A 107 20.68 7.46 4.57
N PRO A 108 21.55 7.84 3.61
CA PRO A 108 21.09 8.32 2.31
C PRO A 108 20.20 7.32 1.58
N VAL A 109 19.17 7.82 0.89
CA VAL A 109 18.15 6.96 0.24
C VAL A 109 18.73 6.06 -0.85
N TRP A 110 19.73 6.52 -1.60
CA TRP A 110 20.38 5.76 -2.67
C TRP A 110 21.11 4.49 -2.19
N LEU A 111 21.47 4.41 -0.90
CA LEU A 111 22.00 3.18 -0.31
C LEU A 111 20.90 2.13 -0.10
N LYS A 112 19.65 2.56 0.08
CA LYS A 112 18.49 1.71 0.38
C LYS A 112 17.85 1.19 -0.91
N THR A 113 17.76 2.04 -1.92
CA THR A 113 17.05 1.75 -3.17
C THR A 113 17.59 2.56 -4.34
N ASP A 114 17.54 1.97 -5.54
CA ASP A 114 17.80 2.64 -6.81
C ASP A 114 16.63 2.38 -7.79
N PRO A 115 15.70 3.35 -7.97
CA PRO A 115 14.57 3.20 -8.88
C PRO A 115 14.97 3.13 -10.37
N GLY A 116 16.19 3.51 -10.74
CA GLY A 116 16.68 3.45 -12.12
C GLY A 116 17.08 2.04 -12.58
N LEU A 117 17.19 1.09 -11.64
CA LEU A 117 17.55 -0.30 -11.94
C LEU A 117 16.31 -1.18 -12.20
N PRO A 118 16.48 -2.31 -12.92
CA PRO A 118 15.38 -3.24 -13.15
C PRO A 118 14.74 -3.76 -11.86
N ARG A 119 13.45 -4.13 -11.97
CA ARG A 119 12.67 -4.71 -10.88
C ARG A 119 13.39 -5.90 -10.24
N GLY A 120 13.47 -5.91 -8.91
CA GLY A 120 14.17 -6.94 -8.14
C GLY A 120 15.66 -6.68 -7.92
N ILE A 121 16.26 -5.73 -8.63
CA ILE A 121 17.69 -5.36 -8.48
C ILE A 121 17.83 -4.14 -7.56
N GLY A 122 17.23 -3.02 -7.96
CA GLY A 122 17.38 -1.75 -7.24
C GLY A 122 16.60 -1.65 -5.94
N GLU A 123 15.61 -2.52 -5.73
CA GLU A 123 14.76 -2.51 -4.54
C GLU A 123 15.47 -3.17 -3.35
N LYS A 124 15.38 -2.56 -2.16
CA LYS A 124 15.75 -3.16 -0.87
C LYS A 124 17.23 -3.57 -0.77
N GLN A 125 18.14 -2.78 -1.34
CA GLN A 125 19.55 -3.15 -1.48
C GLN A 125 20.21 -3.52 -0.14
N LEU A 126 20.04 -2.70 0.91
CA LEU A 126 20.59 -2.98 2.24
C LEU A 126 20.06 -4.30 2.82
N LEU A 127 18.75 -4.57 2.68
CA LEU A 127 18.15 -5.80 3.18
C LEU A 127 18.71 -7.02 2.45
N ARG A 128 18.92 -6.92 1.13
CA ARG A 128 19.53 -8.01 0.34
C ARG A 128 20.98 -8.26 0.73
N GLN A 129 21.75 -7.20 1.00
CA GLN A 129 23.12 -7.31 1.49
C GLN A 129 23.17 -7.96 2.88
N ALA A 130 22.34 -7.50 3.83
CA ALA A 130 22.24 -8.09 5.16
C ALA A 130 21.85 -9.58 5.09
N ALA A 131 20.88 -9.94 4.24
CA ALA A 131 20.50 -11.32 4.02
C ALA A 131 21.68 -12.18 3.50
N ARG A 132 22.49 -11.67 2.56
CA ARG A 132 23.69 -12.37 2.08
C ARG A 132 24.75 -12.56 3.16
N LEU A 133 24.98 -11.57 4.00
CA LEU A 133 25.92 -11.67 5.13
C LEU A 133 25.49 -12.76 6.13
N LEU A 134 24.18 -13.02 6.25
CA LEU A 134 23.61 -14.09 7.06
C LEU A 134 23.52 -15.45 6.33
N GLY A 135 24.05 -15.56 5.10
CA GLY A 135 24.02 -16.79 4.30
C GLY A 135 22.70 -17.04 3.56
N LEU A 136 21.76 -16.09 3.53
CA LEU A 136 20.46 -16.21 2.87
C LEU A 136 20.53 -15.83 1.37
N THR A 137 21.42 -16.48 0.62
CA THR A 137 21.73 -16.11 -0.77
C THR A 137 20.50 -16.16 -1.69
N SER A 138 19.79 -17.28 -1.74
CA SER A 138 18.62 -17.44 -2.62
C SER A 138 17.50 -16.45 -2.28
N SER A 139 17.22 -16.24 -1.00
CA SER A 139 16.19 -15.28 -0.56
C SER A 139 16.57 -13.84 -0.90
N SER A 140 17.87 -13.51 -0.92
CA SER A 140 18.37 -12.16 -1.21
C SER A 140 18.14 -11.73 -2.67
N GLU A 141 17.84 -12.66 -3.58
CA GLU A 141 17.69 -12.39 -5.02
C GLU A 141 16.21 -12.30 -5.44
N LEU A 142 15.28 -12.74 -4.60
CA LEU A 142 13.87 -12.78 -4.97
C LEU A 142 13.29 -11.36 -5.10
N PRO A 143 12.61 -11.03 -6.21
CA PRO A 143 11.92 -9.75 -6.34
C PRO A 143 10.75 -9.68 -5.34
N LYS A 144 10.45 -8.50 -4.79
CA LYS A 144 9.33 -8.38 -3.85
C LYS A 144 8.03 -8.78 -4.55
N ARG A 145 7.27 -9.66 -3.91
CA ARG A 145 5.90 -10.01 -4.28
C ARG A 145 5.03 -9.89 -3.04
N ALA A 146 3.92 -9.15 -3.14
CA ALA A 146 2.96 -9.10 -2.03
C ALA A 146 2.32 -10.48 -1.83
N ILE A 147 1.96 -10.82 -0.59
CA ILE A 147 1.50 -12.16 -0.23
C ILE A 147 0.26 -12.59 -1.04
N GLN A 148 -0.63 -11.65 -1.36
CA GLN A 148 -1.82 -11.91 -2.17
C GLN A 148 -1.48 -12.35 -3.61
N PHE A 149 -0.38 -11.84 -4.18
CA PHE A 149 0.09 -12.25 -5.50
C PHE A 149 0.95 -13.50 -5.43
N GLY A 150 1.69 -13.69 -4.33
CA GLY A 150 2.50 -14.88 -4.09
C GLY A 150 1.67 -16.14 -3.89
N SER A 151 0.62 -16.06 -3.07
CA SER A 151 -0.34 -17.13 -2.80
C SER A 151 -1.31 -17.38 -3.96
N ARG A 152 -1.38 -16.45 -4.93
CA ARG A 152 -2.36 -16.42 -6.02
C ARG A 152 -3.81 -16.25 -5.55
N ILE A 153 -4.05 -15.84 -4.30
CA ILE A 153 -5.40 -15.55 -3.79
C ILE A 153 -6.11 -14.48 -4.63
N ALA A 154 -5.38 -13.50 -5.14
CA ALA A 154 -5.92 -12.47 -6.04
C ALA A 154 -6.40 -13.01 -7.40
N LYS A 155 -6.04 -14.25 -7.76
CA LYS A 155 -6.58 -14.93 -8.97
C LYS A 155 -7.80 -15.77 -8.67
N LEU A 156 -8.04 -16.03 -7.39
CA LEU A 156 -9.23 -16.73 -6.96
C LEU A 156 -10.39 -15.72 -7.06
N GLU A 157 -10.28 -14.52 -6.51
CA GLU A 157 -11.30 -13.45 -6.62
C GLU A 157 -11.76 -13.24 -8.08
N SER A 158 -13.07 -13.35 -8.31
CA SER A 158 -13.64 -13.04 -9.63
C SER A 158 -13.67 -11.52 -9.82
N SER A 159 -13.55 -11.04 -11.07
CA SER A 159 -13.51 -9.60 -11.36
C SER A 159 -14.78 -8.82 -10.99
N GLY A 160 -15.85 -9.50 -10.58
CA GLY A 160 -17.09 -8.89 -10.07
C GLY A 160 -17.38 -9.17 -8.59
N GLU A 161 -16.57 -9.99 -7.93
CA GLU A 161 -16.75 -10.28 -6.50
C GLU A 161 -16.21 -9.12 -5.66
N LYS A 162 -16.98 -8.74 -4.65
CA LYS A 162 -16.55 -7.72 -3.68
C LYS A 162 -15.74 -8.38 -2.57
N GLY A 163 -14.80 -7.63 -2.00
CA GLY A 163 -14.00 -8.10 -0.85
C GLY A 163 -14.81 -8.42 0.41
N SER A 164 -16.10 -8.04 0.47
CA SER A 164 -17.03 -8.43 1.55
C SER A 164 -17.75 -9.76 1.31
N GLU A 165 -17.65 -10.35 0.11
CA GLU A 165 -18.34 -11.58 -0.25
C GLU A 165 -17.51 -12.81 0.13
N ALA A 166 -18.19 -13.85 0.63
CA ALA A 166 -17.55 -15.12 0.95
C ALA A 166 -17.06 -15.80 -0.33
N CYS A 167 -15.77 -16.14 -0.37
CA CYS A 167 -15.17 -16.81 -1.51
C CYS A 167 -15.47 -18.32 -1.47
N SER A 168 -16.48 -18.77 -2.22
CA SER A 168 -16.92 -20.18 -2.29
C SER A 168 -15.83 -21.15 -2.76
N ARG A 169 -14.77 -20.66 -3.40
CA ARG A 169 -13.61 -21.47 -3.83
C ARG A 169 -12.59 -21.74 -2.72
N LEU A 170 -12.81 -21.20 -1.52
CA LEU A 170 -11.99 -21.42 -0.32
C LEU A 170 -12.72 -22.27 0.73
N GLU A 171 -13.79 -22.97 0.36
CA GLU A 171 -14.45 -23.92 1.24
C GLU A 171 -13.46 -25.06 1.60
N PHE A 172 -13.22 -25.22 2.90
CA PHE A 172 -12.41 -26.30 3.49
C PHE A 172 -13.32 -27.43 3.99
#